data_AF-A0A849IVK8-F1
#
_entry.id   AF-A0A849IVK8-F1
#
_cell.length_a   1.000
_cell.length_b   1.000
_cell.length_c   1.000
_cell.angle_alpha   90.00
_cell.angle_beta   90.00
_cell.angle_gamma   90.00
#
_symmetry.space_group_name_H-M   'P 1'
#
loop_
_entity.id
_entity.type
_entity.pdbx_description
1 polymer ?
#
loop_
_entity_poly.entity_id
_entity_poly.type
_entity_poly.pdbx_seq_one_letter_code
_entity_poly.pdbx_strand_id
1 'polypeptide(L)'
;MILAIVTTPSPLWYISRGAGFVGLALLGAIAVLGLMTASQTRLSARLPRFITVETHRSLSLLAVVVLAIHIITAMMDPFVPITLLDVFIPFVSKYRPVWIGFGAIAIDIGIAVLVTSLIRIKMKQRTWKIVHLLAYLAFFASIVHGLGTGSDSRFLLGKAFYLVVGAAFLITAWIRIVDRTQAGSVKRNLSMAVAVVAPLAVVGFSLLGPFNSNWAKRANAGISGVFSQSPATTPLALTKNVTPQSSISIPANFTSTWSGKITESAQNSQGELALRLMGPLSSLKGYKLVVTLMGVPADQGLSMSSSIVEIVSNSGAVAYNGQVTSLNNGAIGFSLKDSAGHSVTLSASVNAGQSSFTGQVVPYVQGQSFSGDS
;
A
#
# COMPACT_ATOMS: atom_id res chain seq x y z
N MET A 1 23.87 -22.91 -5.98
CA MET A 1 24.05 -21.65 -5.21
C MET A 1 23.49 -20.53 -6.08
N ILE A 2 22.47 -19.75 -5.75
CA ILE A 2 21.88 -19.37 -4.45
C ILE A 2 20.36 -19.38 -4.60
N LEU A 3 19.70 -20.16 -3.74
CA LEU A 3 18.25 -20.18 -3.57
C LEU A 3 17.94 -19.16 -2.47
N ALA A 4 17.46 -17.97 -2.83
CA ALA A 4 16.90 -17.02 -1.85
C ALA A 4 15.38 -17.04 -1.99
N ILE A 5 14.76 -18.03 -1.37
CA ILE A 5 13.34 -17.97 -1.01
C ILE A 5 13.26 -16.93 0.11
N VAL A 6 12.83 -15.72 -0.22
CA VAL A 6 12.56 -14.70 0.80
C VAL A 6 11.05 -14.69 1.00
N THR A 7 10.58 -15.45 1.98
CA THR A 7 9.21 -15.41 2.54
C THR A 7 9.04 -14.28 3.57
N THR A 8 10.05 -13.41 3.71
CA THR A 8 10.03 -12.19 4.49
C THR A 8 10.02 -10.97 3.55
N PRO A 9 9.50 -9.80 3.96
CA PRO A 9 9.66 -8.62 3.14
C PRO A 9 11.16 -8.37 2.91
N SER A 10 11.55 -8.09 1.67
CA SER A 10 12.96 -7.95 1.30
C SER A 10 13.62 -6.84 2.15
N PRO A 11 14.92 -6.88 2.44
CA PRO A 11 15.60 -5.75 3.08
C PRO A 11 15.38 -4.44 2.32
N LEU A 12 15.28 -4.51 0.99
CA LEU A 12 14.97 -3.39 0.10
C LEU A 12 13.56 -2.81 0.38
N TRP A 13 12.58 -3.67 0.67
CA TRP A 13 11.22 -3.24 1.05
C TRP A 13 11.22 -2.38 2.32
N TYR A 14 11.90 -2.84 3.37
CA TYR A 14 11.99 -2.10 4.62
C TYR A 14 12.79 -0.80 4.47
N ILE A 15 13.89 -0.85 3.70
CA ILE A 15 14.70 0.35 3.41
C ILE A 15 13.87 1.35 2.62
N SER A 16 13.15 0.93 1.58
CA SER A 16 12.33 1.82 0.76
C SER A 16 11.24 2.50 1.59
N ARG A 17 10.51 1.73 2.42
CA ARG A 17 9.49 2.27 3.33
C ARG A 17 10.07 3.22 4.37
N GLY A 18 11.16 2.83 5.03
CA GLY A 18 11.86 3.67 6.00
C GLY A 18 12.38 4.97 5.37
N ALA A 19 13.02 4.89 4.21
CA ALA A 19 13.51 6.03 3.45
C ALA A 19 12.36 6.94 2.99
N GLY A 20 11.18 6.40 2.71
CA GLY A 20 9.97 7.19 2.42
C GLY A 20 9.53 8.06 3.60
N PHE A 21 9.45 7.48 4.80
CA PHE A 21 9.12 8.23 6.02
C PHE A 21 10.21 9.25 6.38
N VAL A 22 11.48 8.88 6.30
CA VAL A 22 12.60 9.82 6.55
C VAL A 22 12.60 10.94 5.52
N GLY A 23 12.38 10.63 4.25
CA GLY A 23 12.27 11.60 3.16
C GLY A 23 11.14 12.60 3.40
N LEU A 24 9.96 12.12 3.83
CA LEU A 24 8.83 12.98 4.17
C LEU A 24 9.10 13.87 5.40
N ALA A 25 9.76 13.33 6.43
CA ALA A 25 10.19 14.12 7.60
C ALA A 25 11.16 15.24 7.19
N LEU A 26 12.15 14.92 6.35
CA LEU A 26 13.11 15.87 5.83
C LEU A 26 12.42 16.94 4.97
N LEU A 27 11.55 16.56 4.04
CA LEU A 27 10.75 17.49 3.23
C LEU A 27 9.89 18.42 4.09
N GLY A 28 9.25 17.88 5.15
CA GLY A 28 8.49 18.67 6.10
C GLY A 28 9.36 19.68 6.85
N ALA A 29 10.52 19.26 7.36
CA ALA A 29 11.48 20.14 8.02
C ALA A 29 12.00 21.24 7.07
N ILE A 30 12.33 20.89 5.83
CA ILE A 30 12.77 21.83 4.78
C ILE A 30 11.67 22.85 4.48
N ALA A 31 10.41 22.40 4.36
CA ALA A 31 9.26 23.28 4.10
C ALA A 31 9.04 24.26 5.26
N VAL A 32 9.08 23.79 6.51
CA VAL A 32 8.99 24.62 7.72
C VAL A 32 10.13 25.64 7.77
N LEU A 33 11.38 25.21 7.55
CA LEU A 33 12.54 26.11 7.49
C LEU A 33 12.44 27.12 6.34
N GLY A 34 11.89 26.73 5.20
CA GLY A 34 11.62 27.62 4.07
C GLY A 34 10.61 28.71 4.41
N LEU A 35 9.55 28.36 5.17
CA LEU A 35 8.61 29.35 5.68
C LEU A 35 9.25 30.30 6.69
N MET A 36 10.09 29.79 7.60
CA MET A 36 10.79 30.58 8.61
C MET A 36 11.79 31.55 7.98
N THR A 37 12.65 31.08 7.07
CA THR A 37 13.69 31.89 6.40
C THR A 37 13.12 32.99 5.50
N ALA A 38 11.96 32.75 4.89
CA ALA A 38 11.32 33.72 4.01
C ALA A 38 10.58 34.84 4.76
N SER A 39 10.72 34.94 6.08
CA SER A 39 10.08 35.97 6.92
C SER A 39 10.99 36.40 8.06
N GLN A 40 11.01 37.70 8.38
CA GLN A 40 11.38 38.15 9.72
C GLN A 40 10.21 37.87 10.69
N THR A 41 9.76 36.61 10.80
CA THR A 41 8.75 36.22 11.79
C THR A 41 9.35 36.32 13.19
N ARG A 42 8.49 36.39 14.21
CA ARG A 42 8.94 36.37 15.62
C ARG A 42 9.80 35.14 15.95
N LEU A 43 9.58 34.02 15.25
CA LEU A 43 10.42 32.82 15.36
C LEU A 43 11.80 32.99 14.71
N SER A 44 11.89 33.62 13.53
CA SER A 44 13.17 33.87 12.88
C SER A 44 14.02 34.90 13.62
N ALA A 45 13.43 35.77 14.43
CA ALA A 45 14.16 36.75 15.24
C ALA A 45 15.07 36.10 16.32
N ARG A 46 14.77 34.85 16.71
CA ARG A 46 15.55 34.11 17.72
C ARG A 46 16.69 33.27 17.14
N LEU A 47 16.73 33.08 15.82
CA LEU A 47 17.71 32.23 15.15
C LEU A 47 18.52 33.03 14.12
N PRO A 48 19.87 32.97 14.16
CA PRO A 48 20.71 33.57 13.13
C PRO A 48 20.33 33.07 11.74
N ARG A 49 20.16 34.01 10.79
CA ARG A 49 19.78 33.70 9.40
C ARG A 49 20.77 32.76 8.72
N PHE A 50 22.05 32.83 9.07
CA PHE A 50 23.08 31.93 8.56
C PHE A 50 22.78 30.46 8.90
N ILE A 51 22.42 30.18 10.16
CA ILE A 51 22.11 28.82 10.63
C ILE A 51 20.90 28.26 9.87
N THR A 52 19.82 29.04 9.79
CA THR A 52 18.59 28.56 9.12
C THR A 52 18.78 28.29 7.63
N VAL A 53 19.56 29.12 6.92
CA VAL A 53 19.86 28.93 5.49
C VAL A 53 20.80 27.75 5.27
N GLU A 54 21.84 27.60 6.07
CA GLU A 54 22.77 26.48 5.93
C GLU A 54 22.11 25.16 6.31
N THR A 55 21.30 25.11 7.38
CA THR A 55 20.51 23.93 7.74
C THR A 55 19.51 23.57 6.64
N HIS A 56 18.82 24.55 6.05
CA HIS A 56 17.91 24.30 4.92
C HIS A 56 18.65 23.66 3.74
N ARG A 57 19.85 24.16 3.40
CA ARG A 57 20.68 23.61 2.33
C ARG A 57 21.14 22.18 2.64
N SER A 58 21.70 21.95 3.83
CA SER A 58 22.22 20.65 4.25
C SER A 58 21.11 19.60 4.31
N LEU A 59 19.95 19.93 4.88
CA LEU A 59 18.79 19.04 4.88
C LEU A 59 18.25 18.79 3.47
N SER A 60 18.26 19.80 2.59
CA SER A 60 17.83 19.61 1.20
C SER A 60 18.72 18.64 0.44
N LEU A 61 20.04 18.72 0.62
CA LEU A 61 20.98 17.77 0.01
C LEU A 61 20.80 16.36 0.58
N LEU A 62 20.61 16.23 1.90
CA LEU A 62 20.32 14.95 2.54
C LEU A 62 18.98 14.36 2.03
N ALA A 63 17.95 15.18 1.87
CA ALA A 63 16.66 14.76 1.35
C ALA A 63 16.78 14.21 -0.07
N VAL A 64 17.60 14.82 -0.93
CA VAL A 64 17.87 14.30 -2.29
C VAL A 64 18.53 12.92 -2.22
N VAL A 65 19.49 12.71 -1.32
CA VAL A 65 20.14 11.39 -1.14
C VAL A 65 19.15 10.35 -0.64
N VAL A 66 18.37 10.67 0.40
CA VAL A 66 17.36 9.75 0.95
C VAL A 66 16.27 9.44 -0.08
N LEU A 67 15.87 10.42 -0.89
CA LEU A 67 14.93 10.25 -1.98
C LEU A 67 15.47 9.33 -3.07
N ALA A 68 16.74 9.48 -3.46
CA ALA A 68 17.38 8.57 -4.39
C ALA A 68 17.41 7.13 -3.84
N ILE A 69 17.74 6.96 -2.55
CA ILE A 69 17.68 5.65 -1.89
C ILE A 69 16.26 5.08 -1.94
N HIS A 70 15.23 5.88 -1.61
CA HIS A 70 13.83 5.47 -1.65
C HIS A 70 13.42 4.97 -3.04
N ILE A 71 13.73 5.73 -4.11
CA ILE A 71 13.38 5.38 -5.49
C ILE A 71 14.16 4.13 -5.95
N ILE A 72 15.47 4.11 -5.77
CA ILE A 72 16.32 2.99 -6.22
C ILE A 72 15.90 1.70 -5.54
N THR A 73 15.69 1.73 -4.22
CA THR A 73 15.25 0.54 -3.48
C THR A 73 13.84 0.12 -3.85
N ALA A 74 12.94 1.06 -4.17
CA ALA A 74 11.60 0.74 -4.67
C ALA A 74 11.65 0.09 -6.07
N MET A 75 12.52 0.54 -6.96
CA MET A 75 12.70 -0.04 -8.31
C MET A 75 13.39 -1.41 -8.29
N MET A 76 14.29 -1.63 -7.33
CA MET A 76 15.01 -2.90 -7.17
C MET A 76 14.21 -3.95 -6.41
N ASP A 77 13.08 -3.57 -5.80
CA ASP A 77 12.25 -4.53 -5.08
C ASP A 77 11.46 -5.42 -6.05
N PRO A 78 11.69 -6.74 -6.08
CA PRO A 78 10.95 -7.65 -6.95
C PRO A 78 9.45 -7.71 -6.62
N PHE A 79 9.03 -7.22 -5.45
CA PHE A 79 7.64 -7.26 -5.03
C PHE A 79 6.75 -6.24 -5.74
N VAL A 80 7.33 -5.13 -6.22
CA VAL A 80 6.58 -4.06 -6.89
C VAL A 80 7.19 -3.77 -8.27
N PRO A 81 6.46 -3.98 -9.38
CA PRO A 81 6.98 -3.73 -10.71
C PRO A 81 6.96 -2.22 -11.02
N ILE A 82 7.97 -1.50 -10.54
CA ILE A 82 8.19 -0.07 -10.83
C ILE A 82 9.33 0.06 -11.83
N THR A 83 9.05 0.71 -12.96
CA THR A 83 10.05 0.99 -14.00
C THR A 83 10.60 2.39 -13.88
N LEU A 84 11.72 2.68 -14.57
CA LEU A 84 12.27 4.04 -14.62
C LEU A 84 11.28 5.06 -15.20
N LEU A 85 10.41 4.61 -16.13
CA LEU A 85 9.39 5.45 -16.74
C LEU A 85 8.36 5.94 -15.71
N ASP A 86 8.02 5.08 -14.74
CA ASP A 86 7.05 5.37 -13.69
C ASP A 86 7.53 6.45 -12.71
N VAL A 87 8.85 6.70 -12.65
CA VAL A 87 9.47 7.70 -11.78
C VAL A 87 9.28 9.11 -12.33
N PHE A 88 9.26 9.28 -13.66
CA PHE A 88 9.28 10.59 -14.32
C PHE A 88 8.02 10.90 -15.13
N ILE A 89 7.21 9.90 -15.47
CA ILE A 89 5.97 10.12 -16.19
C ILE A 89 4.82 9.79 -15.25
N PRO A 90 4.01 10.78 -14.83
CA PRO A 90 2.94 10.52 -13.90
C PRO A 90 1.85 9.67 -14.55
N PHE A 91 1.25 8.78 -13.74
CA PHE A 91 0.08 7.96 -14.09
C PHE A 91 0.27 6.84 -15.12
N VAL A 92 1.50 6.59 -15.59
CA VAL A 92 1.76 5.48 -16.54
C VAL A 92 2.00 4.13 -15.87
N SER A 93 2.27 4.11 -14.56
CA SER A 93 2.58 2.85 -13.88
C SER A 93 1.39 1.90 -13.85
N LYS A 94 1.66 0.63 -14.17
CA LYS A 94 0.68 -0.45 -14.04
C LYS A 94 0.36 -0.75 -12.57
N TYR A 95 1.25 -0.37 -11.65
CA TYR A 95 1.05 -0.53 -10.23
C TYR A 95 0.57 0.79 -9.63
N ARG A 96 -0.69 0.85 -9.17
CA ARG A 96 -1.25 2.02 -8.44
C ARG A 96 -0.99 3.37 -9.16
N PRO A 97 -1.44 3.53 -10.42
CA PRO A 97 -1.06 4.63 -11.31
C PRO A 97 -1.25 6.01 -10.68
N VAL A 98 -2.38 6.22 -9.99
CA VAL A 98 -2.71 7.49 -9.35
C VAL A 98 -1.69 7.86 -8.27
N TRP A 99 -1.37 6.91 -7.38
CA TRP A 99 -0.50 7.17 -6.23
C TRP A 99 0.96 7.27 -6.62
N ILE A 100 1.42 6.40 -7.53
CA ILE A 100 2.75 6.51 -8.12
C ILE A 100 2.87 7.82 -8.91
N GLY A 101 1.83 8.23 -9.63
CA GLY A 101 1.80 9.51 -10.35
C GLY A 101 2.02 10.73 -9.47
N PHE A 102 1.47 10.77 -8.25
CA PHE A 102 1.79 11.83 -7.29
C PHE A 102 3.25 11.82 -6.83
N GLY A 103 3.85 10.63 -6.74
CA GLY A 103 5.29 10.47 -6.51
C GLY A 103 6.09 11.08 -7.66
N ALA A 104 5.78 10.72 -8.90
CA ALA A 104 6.43 11.26 -10.10
C ALA A 104 6.30 12.78 -10.19
N ILE A 105 5.11 13.35 -9.96
CA ILE A 105 4.91 14.81 -9.90
C ILE A 105 5.83 15.45 -8.85
N ALA A 106 5.95 14.85 -7.67
CA ALA A 106 6.82 15.36 -6.62
C ALA A 106 8.31 15.32 -7.03
N ILE A 107 8.73 14.25 -7.73
CA ILE A 107 10.09 14.12 -8.27
C ILE A 107 10.37 15.18 -9.32
N ASP A 108 9.50 15.34 -10.31
CA ASP A 108 9.70 16.28 -11.42
C ASP A 108 9.81 17.72 -10.90
N ILE A 109 8.92 18.09 -9.98
CA ILE A 109 8.98 19.39 -9.30
C ILE A 109 10.27 19.49 -8.45
N GLY A 110 10.63 18.44 -7.72
CA GLY A 110 11.85 18.39 -6.91
C GLY A 110 13.12 18.61 -7.74
N ILE A 111 13.22 17.99 -8.91
CA ILE A 111 14.31 18.16 -9.86
C ILE A 111 14.34 19.59 -10.39
N ALA A 112 13.19 20.14 -10.79
CA ALA A 112 13.11 21.53 -11.25
C ALA A 112 13.58 22.51 -10.16
N VAL A 113 13.16 22.30 -8.91
CA VAL A 113 13.57 23.11 -7.76
C VAL A 113 15.07 22.96 -7.47
N LEU A 114 15.61 21.73 -7.50
CA LEU A 114 17.02 21.46 -7.27
C LEU A 114 17.89 22.14 -8.34
N VAL A 115 17.61 21.89 -9.62
CA VAL A 115 18.36 22.43 -10.74
C VAL A 115 18.33 23.95 -10.72
N THR A 116 17.14 24.56 -10.62
CA THR A 116 17.01 26.02 -10.57
C THR A 116 17.68 26.65 -9.35
N SER A 117 17.77 25.94 -8.23
CA SER A 117 18.45 26.41 -7.02
C SER A 117 19.97 26.31 -7.12
N LEU A 118 20.51 25.30 -7.83
CA LEU A 118 21.94 25.19 -8.12
C LEU A 118 22.43 26.30 -9.05
N ILE A 119 21.64 26.64 -10.09
CA ILE A 119 22.00 27.70 -11.06
C ILE A 119 21.50 29.09 -10.65
N ARG A 120 20.98 29.26 -9.42
CA ARG A 120 20.27 30.48 -8.99
C ARG A 120 21.05 31.78 -9.24
N ILE A 121 22.38 31.74 -9.15
CA ILE A 121 23.26 32.92 -9.35
C ILE A 121 23.24 33.42 -10.80
N LYS A 122 22.89 32.57 -11.76
CA LYS A 122 22.77 32.90 -13.19
C LYS A 122 21.33 33.20 -13.61
N MET A 123 20.37 33.16 -12.68
CA MET A 123 18.94 33.25 -12.99
C MET A 123 18.29 34.48 -12.35
N LYS A 124 17.25 35.02 -12.99
CA LYS A 124 16.46 36.10 -12.41
C LYS A 124 15.82 35.63 -11.11
N GLN A 125 16.00 36.40 -10.04
CA GLN A 125 15.51 36.08 -8.69
C GLN A 125 13.99 35.81 -8.66
N ARG A 126 13.20 36.50 -9.49
CA ARG A 126 11.75 36.29 -9.60
C ARG A 126 11.41 34.91 -10.14
N THR A 127 12.06 34.49 -11.23
CA THR A 127 11.87 33.17 -11.85
C THR A 127 12.23 32.07 -10.87
N TRP A 128 13.37 32.21 -10.17
CA TRP A 128 13.81 31.24 -9.17
C TRP A 128 12.77 31.09 -8.07
N LYS A 129 12.27 32.22 -7.57
CA LYS A 129 11.26 32.21 -6.51
C LYS A 129 9.96 31.53 -6.95
N ILE A 130 9.50 31.73 -8.19
CA ILE A 130 8.28 31.09 -8.70
C ILE A 130 8.46 29.57 -8.76
N VAL A 131 9.57 29.09 -9.32
CA VAL A 131 9.86 27.64 -9.38
C VAL A 131 10.03 27.07 -7.98
N HIS A 132 10.77 27.75 -7.11
CA HIS A 132 11.01 27.31 -5.75
C HIS A 132 9.73 27.24 -4.91
N LEU A 133 8.71 28.06 -5.20
CA LEU A 133 7.39 27.95 -4.55
C LEU A 133 6.67 26.63 -4.90
N LEU A 134 6.98 26.00 -6.03
CA LEU A 134 6.44 24.68 -6.36
C LEU A 134 6.90 23.60 -5.40
N ALA A 135 7.98 23.81 -4.62
CA ALA A 135 8.41 22.87 -3.60
C ALA A 135 7.31 22.54 -2.57
N TYR A 136 6.39 23.49 -2.29
CA TYR A 136 5.23 23.21 -1.44
C TYR A 136 4.25 22.22 -2.09
N LEU A 137 4.06 22.32 -3.41
CA LEU A 137 3.24 21.36 -4.15
C LEU A 137 3.88 19.97 -4.14
N ALA A 138 5.22 19.89 -4.31
CA ALA A 138 5.94 18.62 -4.18
C ALA A 138 5.78 18.00 -2.77
N PHE A 139 5.84 18.82 -1.72
CA PHE A 139 5.60 18.36 -0.34
C PHE A 139 4.19 17.77 -0.18
N PHE A 140 3.14 18.48 -0.62
CA PHE A 140 1.78 17.94 -0.54
C PHE A 140 1.58 16.69 -1.42
N ALA A 141 2.13 16.68 -2.63
CA ALA A 141 2.10 15.51 -3.50
C ALA A 141 2.78 14.30 -2.84
N SER A 142 3.89 14.51 -2.12
CA SER A 142 4.56 13.44 -1.37
C SER A 142 3.72 12.87 -0.21
N ILE A 143 2.93 13.71 0.48
CA ILE A 143 1.98 13.26 1.50
C ILE A 143 0.89 12.40 0.85
N VAL A 144 0.29 12.89 -0.25
CA VAL A 144 -0.77 12.16 -0.98
C VAL A 144 -0.24 10.84 -1.52
N HIS A 145 0.98 10.83 -2.08
CA HIS A 145 1.68 9.63 -2.50
C HIS A 145 1.82 8.62 -1.36
N GLY A 146 2.44 9.01 -0.23
CA GLY A 146 2.67 8.10 0.89
C GLY A 146 1.40 7.59 1.57
N LEU A 147 0.37 8.43 1.68
CA LEU A 147 -0.95 8.03 2.19
C LEU A 147 -1.67 7.05 1.25
N GLY A 148 -1.49 7.21 -0.05
CA GLY A 148 -2.13 6.40 -1.08
C GLY A 148 -1.44 5.06 -1.35
N THR A 149 -0.10 5.02 -1.26
CA THR A 149 0.70 3.82 -1.53
C THR A 149 0.88 2.92 -0.31
N GLY A 150 1.06 3.48 0.90
CA GLY A 150 1.51 2.72 2.05
C GLY A 150 0.39 2.06 2.87
N SER A 151 0.48 0.74 3.07
CA SER A 151 -0.31 0.05 4.12
C SER A 151 -0.01 0.60 5.52
N ASP A 152 1.21 1.11 5.73
CA ASP A 152 1.71 1.58 7.02
C ASP A 152 1.01 2.84 7.52
N SER A 153 0.44 3.62 6.59
CA SER A 153 -0.35 4.82 6.88
C SER A 153 -1.63 4.52 7.68
N ARG A 154 -2.02 3.25 7.79
CA ARG A 154 -3.18 2.80 8.58
C ARG A 154 -2.87 2.59 10.06
N PHE A 155 -1.62 2.30 10.40
CA PHE A 155 -1.23 2.09 11.79
C PHE A 155 -1.23 3.42 12.55
N LEU A 156 -1.47 3.34 13.86
CA LEU A 156 -1.55 4.51 14.72
C LEU A 156 -0.29 5.38 14.62
N LEU A 157 0.89 4.75 14.59
CA LEU A 157 2.17 5.45 14.45
C LEU A 157 2.31 6.15 13.10
N GLY A 158 1.87 5.52 12.01
CA GLY A 158 1.84 6.15 10.69
C GLY A 158 0.92 7.38 10.67
N LYS A 159 -0.30 7.25 11.20
CA LYS A 159 -1.25 8.37 11.32
C LYS A 159 -0.68 9.53 12.15
N ALA A 160 -0.10 9.21 13.31
CA ALA A 160 0.53 10.20 14.18
C ALA A 160 1.69 10.92 13.46
N PHE A 161 2.51 10.19 12.70
CA PHE A 161 3.60 10.78 11.93
C PHE A 161 3.10 11.81 10.91
N TYR A 162 2.12 11.46 10.06
CA TYR A 162 1.54 12.38 9.09
C TYR A 162 0.91 13.61 9.76
N LEU A 163 0.21 13.40 10.89
CA LEU A 163 -0.38 14.49 11.66
C LEU A 163 0.69 15.44 12.21
N VAL A 164 1.78 14.93 12.78
CA VAL A 164 2.87 15.75 13.32
C VAL A 164 3.54 16.57 12.22
N VAL A 165 3.92 15.92 11.11
CA VAL A 165 4.58 16.60 9.97
C VAL A 165 3.66 17.66 9.36
N GLY A 166 2.39 17.31 9.13
CA GLY A 166 1.39 18.24 8.61
C GLY A 166 1.11 19.40 9.56
N ALA A 167 0.89 19.13 10.85
CA ALA A 167 0.60 20.15 11.86
C ALA A 167 1.78 21.13 12.02
N ALA A 168 3.03 20.64 12.02
CA ALA A 168 4.21 21.50 12.09
C ALA A 168 4.27 22.50 10.93
N PHE A 169 3.98 22.04 9.69
CA PHE A 169 3.89 22.91 8.52
C PHE A 169 2.76 23.95 8.67
N LEU A 170 1.56 23.52 9.07
CA LEU A 170 0.39 24.39 9.18
C LEU A 170 0.51 25.45 10.27
N ILE A 171 1.02 25.07 11.44
CA ILE A 171 1.28 26.01 12.53
C ILE A 171 2.28 27.07 12.05
N THR A 172 3.34 26.67 11.37
CA THR A 172 4.34 27.60 10.83
C THR A 172 3.75 28.51 9.75
N ALA A 173 2.90 27.96 8.87
CA ALA A 173 2.17 28.71 7.84
C ALA A 173 1.21 29.73 8.45
N TRP A 174 0.47 29.33 9.49
CA TRP A 174 -0.44 30.21 10.21
C TRP A 174 0.30 31.37 10.86
N ILE A 175 1.36 31.09 11.63
CA ILE A 175 2.19 32.13 12.27
C ILE A 175 2.70 33.13 11.23
N ARG A 176 3.18 32.65 10.08
CA ARG A 176 3.66 33.49 8.99
C ARG A 176 2.58 34.40 8.42
N ILE A 177 1.36 33.92 8.27
CA ILE A 177 0.25 34.71 7.72
C ILE A 177 -0.18 35.78 8.72
N VAL A 178 -0.24 35.45 10.01
CA VAL A 178 -0.58 36.39 11.10
C VAL A 178 0.50 37.47 11.25
N ASP A 179 1.78 37.09 11.21
CA ASP A 179 2.90 38.04 11.32
C ASP A 179 2.99 39.00 10.10
N ARG A 180 2.33 38.69 8.97
CA ARG A 180 2.23 39.57 7.80
C ARG A 180 1.08 40.57 7.95
N THR A 181 1.20 41.46 8.93
CA THR A 181 0.21 42.51 9.21
C THR A 181 0.13 43.61 8.13
N GLN A 182 1.10 43.67 7.19
CA GLN A 182 1.19 44.71 6.16
C GLN A 182 0.78 44.28 4.74
N ALA A 183 0.31 43.05 4.52
CA ALA A 183 -0.21 42.65 3.20
C ALA A 183 -1.64 43.20 3.01
N GLY A 184 -1.92 43.85 1.88
CA GLY A 184 -3.27 44.32 1.54
C GLY A 184 -4.33 43.21 1.70
N SER A 185 -5.52 43.59 2.18
CA SER A 185 -6.55 42.65 2.70
C SER A 185 -6.84 41.47 1.77
N VAL A 186 -6.89 41.70 0.45
CA VAL A 186 -7.17 40.68 -0.57
C VAL A 186 -6.08 39.60 -0.63
N LYS A 187 -4.80 39.96 -0.63
CA LYS A 187 -3.68 39.00 -0.69
C LYS A 187 -3.58 38.19 0.59
N ARG A 188 -3.88 38.82 1.74
CA ARG A 188 -3.95 38.15 3.04
C ARG A 188 -5.09 37.13 3.07
N ASN A 189 -6.30 37.53 2.68
CA ASN A 189 -7.48 36.65 2.68
C ASN A 189 -7.31 35.45 1.74
N LEU A 190 -6.74 35.65 0.54
CA LEU A 190 -6.46 34.55 -0.39
C LEU A 190 -5.41 33.58 0.16
N SER A 191 -4.35 34.11 0.81
CA SER A 191 -3.33 33.26 1.45
C SER A 191 -3.87 32.48 2.66
N MET A 192 -4.78 33.08 3.44
CA MET A 192 -5.48 32.41 4.54
C MET A 192 -6.39 31.30 3.99
N ALA A 193 -7.15 31.57 2.93
CA ALA A 193 -8.01 30.57 2.30
C ALA A 193 -7.19 29.36 1.82
N VAL A 194 -6.09 29.58 1.10
CA VAL A 194 -5.22 28.47 0.64
C VAL A 194 -4.59 27.71 1.80
N ALA A 195 -4.12 28.39 2.84
CA ALA A 195 -3.50 27.77 4.01
C ALA A 195 -4.48 26.97 4.88
N VAL A 196 -5.79 27.22 4.76
CA VAL A 196 -6.84 26.47 5.46
C VAL A 196 -7.44 25.38 4.57
N VAL A 197 -7.71 25.68 3.30
CA VAL A 197 -8.37 24.75 2.36
C VAL A 197 -7.44 23.58 2.02
N ALA A 198 -6.16 23.81 1.74
CA ALA A 198 -5.23 22.74 1.40
C ALA A 198 -5.11 21.67 2.50
N PRO A 199 -4.87 22.00 3.78
CA PRO A 199 -4.86 20.99 4.82
C PRO A 199 -6.22 20.40 5.14
N LEU A 200 -7.32 21.16 5.06
CA LEU A 200 -8.65 20.57 5.24
C LEU A 200 -8.95 19.56 4.13
N ALA A 201 -8.50 19.80 2.90
CA ALA A 201 -8.60 18.84 1.81
C ALA A 201 -7.75 17.59 2.10
N VAL A 202 -6.52 17.73 2.64
CA VAL A 202 -5.67 16.59 3.03
C VAL A 202 -6.27 15.81 4.20
N VAL A 203 -6.82 16.48 5.22
CA VAL A 203 -7.49 15.84 6.37
C VAL A 203 -8.76 15.13 5.92
N GLY A 204 -9.60 15.80 5.12
CA GLY A 204 -10.81 15.21 4.54
C GLY A 204 -10.47 14.01 3.66
N PHE A 205 -9.47 14.13 2.79
CA PHE A 205 -8.94 13.02 2.00
C PHE A 205 -8.48 11.85 2.89
N SER A 206 -7.73 12.13 3.97
CA SER A 206 -7.24 11.12 4.91
C SER A 206 -8.38 10.38 5.62
N LEU A 207 -9.37 11.11 6.11
CA LEU A 207 -10.52 10.58 6.85
C LEU A 207 -11.51 9.81 5.96
N LEU A 208 -11.74 10.29 4.72
CA LEU A 208 -12.66 9.66 3.75
C LEU A 208 -11.98 8.59 2.89
N GLY A 209 -10.66 8.54 2.90
CA GLY A 209 -9.84 7.66 2.09
C GLY A 209 -8.95 6.77 2.95
N PRO A 210 -7.62 7.02 3.01
CA PRO A 210 -6.59 6.15 3.59
C PRO A 210 -6.88 5.51 4.93
N PHE A 211 -7.63 6.18 5.81
CA PHE A 211 -7.89 5.67 7.16
C PHE A 211 -9.04 4.65 7.24
N ASN A 212 -9.83 4.49 6.17
CA ASN A 212 -10.89 3.49 6.10
C ASN A 212 -10.33 2.10 5.73
N SER A 213 -10.88 1.05 6.33
CA SER A 213 -10.48 -0.35 6.07
C SER A 213 -10.63 -0.75 4.61
N ASN A 214 -11.65 -0.21 3.92
CA ASN A 214 -11.92 -0.49 2.50
C ASN A 214 -11.10 0.35 1.51
N TRP A 215 -10.18 1.21 1.99
CA TRP A 215 -9.42 2.13 1.13
C TRP A 215 -8.58 1.42 0.07
N ALA A 216 -7.83 0.37 0.41
CA ALA A 216 -6.96 -0.31 -0.57
C ALA A 216 -7.76 -0.81 -1.78
N LYS A 217 -8.97 -1.34 -1.54
CA LYS A 217 -9.87 -1.82 -2.59
C LYS A 217 -10.32 -0.68 -3.50
N ARG A 218 -10.71 0.47 -2.94
CA ARG A 218 -11.17 1.66 -3.69
C ARG A 218 -10.03 2.42 -4.39
N ALA A 219 -8.89 2.53 -3.73
CA ALA A 219 -7.73 3.27 -4.19
C ALA A 219 -7.05 2.63 -5.41
N ASN A 220 -7.29 1.33 -5.63
CA ASN A 220 -6.76 0.56 -6.76
C ASN A 220 -7.84 0.26 -7.83
N ALA A 221 -9.11 0.57 -7.57
CA ALA A 221 -10.19 0.40 -8.55
C ALA A 221 -10.18 1.48 -9.64
N GLY A 222 -9.30 2.48 -9.53
CA GLY A 222 -9.13 3.56 -10.50
C GLY A 222 -8.21 3.15 -11.65
N ILE A 223 -8.84 2.79 -12.77
CA ILE A 223 -8.27 2.53 -14.10
C ILE A 223 -7.42 1.24 -14.17
N SER A 224 -8.01 0.20 -14.76
CA SER A 224 -7.45 -1.15 -14.97
C SER A 224 -7.66 -2.13 -13.81
N GLY A 225 -8.92 -2.39 -13.47
CA GLY A 225 -9.29 -3.79 -13.26
C GLY A 225 -9.05 -4.51 -14.60
N VAL A 226 -8.48 -5.71 -14.55
CA VAL A 226 -8.09 -6.60 -15.67
C VAL A 226 -6.55 -6.72 -15.79
N PHE A 227 -6.04 -7.74 -15.08
CA PHE A 227 -4.70 -8.34 -15.11
C PHE A 227 -3.54 -7.59 -14.42
N SER A 228 -3.00 -8.16 -13.34
CA SER A 228 -1.55 -8.41 -13.18
C SER A 228 -1.27 -9.33 -12.00
N GLN A 229 -0.60 -10.44 -12.32
CA GLN A 229 -0.05 -11.46 -11.43
C GLN A 229 0.94 -10.87 -10.42
N SER A 230 1.02 -11.47 -9.25
CA SER A 230 2.23 -11.45 -8.42
C SER A 230 2.51 -12.89 -7.93
N PRO A 231 3.77 -13.35 -7.90
CA PRO A 231 4.10 -14.73 -7.60
C PRO A 231 3.90 -15.01 -6.10
N ALA A 232 3.00 -15.94 -5.77
CA ALA A 232 2.78 -16.37 -4.40
C ALA A 232 3.97 -17.19 -3.89
N THR A 233 4.68 -16.66 -2.89
CA THR A 233 5.58 -17.43 -2.03
C THR A 233 4.78 -18.30 -1.06
N THR A 234 5.31 -19.49 -0.80
CA THR A 234 4.72 -20.54 0.04
C THR A 234 4.28 -20.02 1.42
N PRO A 235 3.06 -20.34 1.89
CA PRO A 235 2.55 -19.87 3.18
C PRO A 235 3.05 -20.75 4.33
N LEU A 236 3.39 -20.14 5.47
CA LEU A 236 3.75 -20.85 6.70
C LEU A 236 2.50 -21.51 7.32
N ALA A 237 2.64 -22.75 7.76
CA ALA A 237 1.54 -23.57 8.25
C ALA A 237 0.86 -23.00 9.51
N LEU A 238 -0.48 -22.89 9.48
CA LEU A 238 -1.30 -22.84 10.69
C LEU A 238 -1.39 -24.26 11.26
N THR A 239 -0.72 -24.48 12.38
CA THR A 239 -0.82 -25.69 13.20
C THR A 239 -2.10 -25.63 14.05
N LYS A 240 -3.24 -25.88 13.42
CA LYS A 240 -4.35 -26.54 14.13
C LYS A 240 -4.75 -27.76 13.30
N ASN A 241 -4.00 -28.85 13.49
CA ASN A 241 -4.33 -30.15 12.92
C ASN A 241 -5.67 -30.60 13.51
N VAL A 242 -6.76 -30.33 12.81
CA VAL A 242 -8.04 -30.99 13.08
C VAL A 242 -7.93 -32.38 12.47
N THR A 243 -7.82 -33.39 13.32
CA THR A 243 -7.74 -34.79 12.87
C THR A 243 -9.06 -35.13 12.15
N PRO A 244 -9.03 -35.54 10.88
CA PRO A 244 -10.23 -35.94 10.18
C PRO A 244 -10.92 -37.10 10.93
N GLN A 245 -12.25 -37.04 11.03
CA GLN A 245 -13.05 -38.03 11.76
C GLN A 245 -13.80 -38.98 10.82
N SER A 246 -13.67 -38.79 9.50
CA SER A 246 -14.35 -39.58 8.47
C SER A 246 -13.53 -39.58 7.18
N SER A 247 -13.67 -40.60 6.35
CA SER A 247 -13.09 -40.67 5.00
C SER A 247 -14.22 -40.74 3.96
N ILE A 248 -14.08 -40.00 2.86
CA ILE A 248 -15.01 -40.05 1.73
C ILE A 248 -14.21 -40.16 0.43
N SER A 249 -14.64 -41.03 -0.49
CA SER A 249 -13.95 -41.17 -1.78
C SER A 249 -14.28 -40.00 -2.71
N ILE A 250 -13.25 -39.34 -3.24
CA ILE A 250 -13.38 -38.32 -4.29
C ILE A 250 -12.97 -38.97 -5.62
N PRO A 251 -13.85 -39.02 -6.64
CA PRO A 251 -13.54 -39.65 -7.92
C PRO A 251 -12.48 -38.88 -8.71
N ALA A 252 -11.73 -39.57 -9.58
CA ALA A 252 -10.62 -38.98 -10.35
C ALA A 252 -11.06 -37.91 -11.37
N ASN A 253 -12.30 -37.96 -11.84
CA ASN A 253 -12.94 -37.00 -12.75
C ASN A 253 -13.88 -36.04 -12.01
N PHE A 254 -13.53 -35.69 -10.77
CA PHE A 254 -14.35 -34.81 -9.94
C PHE A 254 -14.48 -33.41 -10.57
N THR A 255 -15.69 -32.86 -10.62
CA THR A 255 -15.91 -31.45 -10.91
C THR A 255 -17.11 -31.02 -10.10
N SER A 256 -16.98 -29.95 -9.31
CA SER A 256 -18.05 -29.45 -8.46
C SER A 256 -18.09 -27.94 -8.49
N THR A 257 -19.28 -27.37 -8.69
CA THR A 257 -19.48 -25.95 -8.39
C THR A 257 -19.26 -25.70 -6.90
N TRP A 258 -18.67 -24.54 -6.59
CA TRP A 258 -18.38 -24.07 -5.24
C TRP A 258 -18.71 -22.58 -5.19
N SER A 259 -19.84 -22.27 -4.58
CA SER A 259 -20.31 -20.90 -4.38
C SER A 259 -20.75 -20.71 -2.95
N GLY A 260 -20.50 -19.54 -2.38
CA GLY A 260 -20.78 -19.34 -0.97
C GLY A 260 -20.51 -17.93 -0.48
N LYS A 261 -20.42 -17.80 0.85
CA LYS A 261 -20.19 -16.51 1.50
C LYS A 261 -18.71 -16.32 1.83
N ILE A 262 -18.27 -15.07 1.74
CA ILE A 262 -16.97 -14.61 2.22
C ILE A 262 -17.21 -13.90 3.55
N THR A 263 -16.55 -14.35 4.61
CA THR A 263 -16.57 -13.69 5.92
C THR A 263 -15.16 -13.28 6.31
N GLU A 264 -15.00 -12.03 6.72
CA GLU A 264 -13.72 -11.44 7.12
C GLU A 264 -13.74 -11.19 8.64
N SER A 265 -12.69 -11.59 9.36
CA SER A 265 -12.57 -11.27 10.79
C SER A 265 -12.04 -9.85 10.98
N ALA A 266 -12.24 -9.29 12.18
CA ALA A 266 -11.49 -8.12 12.61
C ALA A 266 -9.97 -8.44 12.61
N GLN A 267 -9.14 -7.42 12.37
CA GLN A 267 -7.69 -7.57 12.46
C GLN A 267 -7.26 -7.80 13.91
N ASN A 268 -6.32 -8.72 14.12
CA ASN A 268 -5.68 -8.94 15.42
C ASN A 268 -4.67 -7.82 15.74
N SER A 269 -4.08 -7.86 16.93
CA SER A 269 -3.07 -6.88 17.37
C SER A 269 -1.78 -6.91 16.55
N GLN A 270 -1.54 -7.97 15.78
CA GLN A 270 -0.46 -8.08 14.79
C GLN A 270 -0.86 -7.58 13.39
N GLY A 271 -2.09 -7.13 13.18
CA GLY A 271 -2.59 -6.62 11.90
C GLY A 271 -3.04 -7.70 10.91
N GLU A 272 -3.09 -8.97 11.32
CA GLU A 272 -3.61 -10.07 10.51
C GLU A 272 -5.13 -10.17 10.61
N LEU A 273 -5.77 -10.57 9.53
CA LEU A 273 -7.18 -10.92 9.46
C LEU A 273 -7.37 -12.32 8.89
N ALA A 274 -8.47 -12.96 9.28
CA ALA A 274 -8.90 -14.24 8.74
C ALA A 274 -9.98 -14.02 7.68
N LEU A 275 -9.69 -14.41 6.45
CA LEU A 275 -10.65 -14.48 5.35
C LEU A 275 -11.15 -15.91 5.22
N ARG A 276 -12.45 -16.11 5.43
CA ARG A 276 -13.07 -17.44 5.36
C ARG A 276 -14.05 -17.51 4.20
N LEU A 277 -13.81 -18.45 3.29
CA LEU A 277 -14.67 -18.80 2.18
C LEU A 277 -15.39 -20.11 2.52
N MET A 278 -16.72 -20.09 2.55
CA MET A 278 -17.51 -21.27 2.89
C MET A 278 -18.64 -21.45 1.88
N GLY A 279 -18.71 -22.63 1.27
CA GLY A 279 -19.76 -22.99 0.32
C GLY A 279 -19.96 -24.51 0.20
N PRO A 280 -21.18 -24.97 -0.13
CA PRO A 280 -21.43 -26.37 -0.45
C PRO A 280 -20.69 -26.79 -1.72
N LEU A 281 -20.39 -28.10 -1.82
CA LEU A 281 -19.92 -28.71 -3.06
C LEU A 281 -21.11 -29.40 -3.76
N SER A 282 -21.51 -28.92 -4.93
CA SER A 282 -22.66 -29.50 -5.68
C SER A 282 -22.55 -31.00 -5.92
N SER A 283 -21.33 -31.50 -6.13
CA SER A 283 -21.08 -32.89 -6.50
C SER A 283 -20.86 -33.79 -5.28
N LEU A 284 -20.72 -33.23 -4.08
CA LEU A 284 -20.65 -33.94 -2.80
C LEU A 284 -21.82 -33.48 -1.92
N LYS A 285 -23.00 -34.06 -2.14
CA LYS A 285 -24.19 -33.76 -1.34
C LYS A 285 -23.90 -34.02 0.14
N GLY A 286 -24.19 -33.02 0.98
CA GLY A 286 -23.96 -33.12 2.42
C GLY A 286 -22.57 -32.63 2.87
N TYR A 287 -21.73 -32.15 1.97
CA TYR A 287 -20.40 -31.61 2.29
C TYR A 287 -20.24 -30.16 1.81
N LYS A 288 -19.45 -29.41 2.58
CA LYS A 288 -19.05 -28.03 2.30
C LYS A 288 -17.54 -27.91 2.35
N LEU A 289 -17.01 -27.09 1.45
CA LEU A 289 -15.60 -26.72 1.44
C LEU A 289 -15.45 -25.40 2.20
N VAL A 290 -14.56 -25.42 3.20
CA VAL A 290 -14.20 -24.28 4.03
C VAL A 290 -12.73 -23.98 3.81
N VAL A 291 -12.44 -22.79 3.29
CA VAL A 291 -11.08 -22.29 3.11
C VAL A 291 -10.91 -21.10 4.04
N THR A 292 -9.94 -21.19 4.95
CA THR A 292 -9.59 -20.10 5.86
C THR A 292 -8.17 -19.64 5.55
N LEU A 293 -8.02 -18.39 5.14
CA LEU A 293 -6.76 -17.74 4.87
C LEU A 293 -6.50 -16.74 6.00
N MET A 294 -5.36 -16.83 6.67
CA MET A 294 -4.93 -15.79 7.60
C MET A 294 -3.77 -15.02 7.01
N GLY A 295 -3.77 -13.71 7.22
CA GLY A 295 -2.68 -12.88 6.74
C GLY A 295 -2.92 -11.40 6.95
N VAL A 296 -1.93 -10.60 6.58
CA VAL A 296 -2.05 -9.15 6.63
C VAL A 296 -2.66 -8.67 5.30
N PRO A 297 -3.69 -7.81 5.30
CA PRO A 297 -4.23 -7.27 4.07
C PRO A 297 -3.13 -6.54 3.31
N ALA A 298 -2.88 -7.01 2.10
CA ALA A 298 -1.89 -6.50 1.19
C ALA A 298 -2.57 -5.72 0.07
N ASP A 299 -1.74 -5.06 -0.73
CA ASP A 299 -2.18 -4.11 -1.73
C ASP A 299 -3.01 -4.75 -2.86
N GLN A 300 -2.93 -6.07 -3.07
CA GLN A 300 -3.73 -6.86 -4.02
C GLN A 300 -4.43 -8.08 -3.38
N GLY A 301 -4.78 -8.01 -2.09
CA GLY A 301 -5.51 -9.10 -1.41
C GLY A 301 -5.02 -9.35 0.00
N LEU A 302 -4.71 -10.60 0.32
CA LEU A 302 -4.21 -11.02 1.62
C LEU A 302 -2.78 -11.53 1.46
N SER A 303 -1.80 -10.91 2.12
CA SER A 303 -0.46 -11.50 2.28
C SER A 303 -0.60 -12.62 3.29
N MET A 304 -0.79 -13.83 2.77
CA MET A 304 -1.15 -14.99 3.56
C MET A 304 0.02 -15.41 4.46
N SER A 305 -0.16 -15.29 5.77
CA SER A 305 0.76 -15.86 6.74
C SER A 305 0.53 -17.36 6.85
N SER A 306 -0.72 -17.81 6.71
CA SER A 306 -1.10 -19.21 6.89
C SER A 306 -2.47 -19.55 6.32
N SER A 307 -2.74 -20.85 6.11
CA SER A 307 -4.02 -21.31 5.56
C SER A 307 -4.47 -22.64 6.17
N ILE A 308 -5.79 -22.82 6.21
CA ILE A 308 -6.46 -24.07 6.59
C ILE A 308 -7.55 -24.35 5.56
N VAL A 309 -7.59 -25.57 5.05
CA VAL A 309 -8.62 -26.03 4.12
C VAL A 309 -9.28 -27.27 4.69
N GLU A 310 -10.61 -27.26 4.77
CA GLU A 310 -11.39 -28.35 5.35
C GLU A 310 -12.57 -28.71 4.45
N ILE A 311 -12.77 -30.01 4.24
CA ILE A 311 -14.04 -30.53 3.72
C ILE A 311 -14.82 -31.04 4.92
N VAL A 312 -15.94 -30.40 5.21
CA VAL A 312 -16.75 -30.66 6.39
C VAL A 312 -18.12 -31.16 5.96
N SER A 313 -18.61 -32.19 6.63
CA SER A 313 -20.01 -32.63 6.47
C SER A 313 -20.98 -31.60 7.06
N ASN A 314 -22.25 -31.67 6.66
CA ASN A 314 -23.30 -30.81 7.23
C ASN A 314 -23.52 -31.06 8.73
N SER A 315 -23.17 -32.24 9.24
CA SER A 315 -23.18 -32.58 10.67
C SER A 315 -21.96 -32.03 11.44
N GLY A 316 -20.99 -31.42 10.75
CA GLY A 316 -19.82 -30.78 11.36
C GLY A 316 -18.57 -31.65 11.45
N ALA A 317 -18.62 -32.92 11.02
CA ALA A 317 -17.44 -33.79 11.00
C ALA A 317 -16.50 -33.41 9.83
N VAL A 318 -15.21 -33.28 10.13
CA VAL A 318 -14.16 -33.00 9.13
C VAL A 318 -13.75 -34.29 8.44
N ALA A 319 -13.93 -34.33 7.10
CA ALA A 319 -13.56 -35.48 6.27
C ALA A 319 -12.16 -35.33 5.67
N TYR A 320 -11.77 -34.11 5.34
CA TYR A 320 -10.43 -33.79 4.85
C TYR A 320 -9.91 -32.53 5.52
N ASN A 321 -8.63 -32.51 5.86
CA ASN A 321 -7.92 -31.35 6.36
C ASN A 321 -6.64 -31.13 5.56
N GLY A 322 -6.27 -29.88 5.33
CA GLY A 322 -4.99 -29.54 4.73
C GLY A 322 -4.78 -28.05 4.55
N GLN A 323 -3.98 -27.71 3.55
CA GLN A 323 -3.49 -26.34 3.36
C GLN A 323 -3.54 -25.91 1.90
N VAL A 324 -3.57 -24.60 1.69
CA VAL A 324 -3.44 -23.99 0.37
C VAL A 324 -2.00 -24.14 -0.09
N THR A 325 -1.81 -24.77 -1.24
CA THR A 325 -0.49 -25.00 -1.87
C THR A 325 -0.19 -23.98 -2.96
N SER A 326 -1.21 -23.35 -3.55
CA SER A 326 -1.03 -22.29 -4.56
C SER A 326 -2.20 -21.32 -4.57
N LEU A 327 -1.91 -20.06 -4.90
CA LEU A 327 -2.88 -18.99 -5.12
C LEU A 327 -2.48 -18.30 -6.43
N ASN A 328 -3.26 -18.46 -7.49
CA ASN A 328 -2.95 -17.92 -8.81
C ASN A 328 -4.21 -17.42 -9.53
N ASN A 329 -4.37 -16.11 -9.67
CA ASN A 329 -5.40 -15.47 -10.50
C ASN A 329 -6.83 -16.05 -10.33
N GLY A 330 -7.31 -16.10 -9.08
CA GLY A 330 -8.62 -16.67 -8.77
C GLY A 330 -8.61 -18.19 -8.65
N ALA A 331 -7.59 -18.90 -9.14
CA ALA A 331 -7.39 -20.32 -8.86
C ALA A 331 -6.70 -20.52 -7.50
N ILE A 332 -7.24 -21.40 -6.66
CA ILE A 332 -6.69 -21.76 -5.36
C ILE A 332 -6.40 -23.26 -5.37
N GLY A 333 -5.13 -23.66 -5.24
CA GLY A 333 -4.74 -25.05 -5.10
C GLY A 333 -4.69 -25.46 -3.63
N PHE A 334 -5.20 -26.64 -3.33
CA PHE A 334 -5.24 -27.22 -1.99
C PHE A 334 -4.62 -28.60 -1.99
N SER A 335 -3.92 -28.96 -0.91
CA SER A 335 -3.52 -30.34 -0.63
C SER A 335 -4.21 -30.77 0.65
N LEU A 336 -4.97 -31.86 0.58
CA LEU A 336 -5.85 -32.37 1.62
C LEU A 336 -5.48 -33.81 1.98
N LYS A 337 -5.68 -34.19 3.24
CA LYS A 337 -5.54 -35.58 3.73
C LYS A 337 -6.78 -36.00 4.53
N ASP A 338 -7.21 -37.25 4.37
CA ASP A 338 -8.27 -37.86 5.18
C ASP A 338 -7.71 -38.57 6.43
N SER A 339 -8.59 -39.21 7.20
CA SER A 339 -8.23 -39.98 8.40
C SER A 339 -7.46 -41.27 8.09
N ALA A 340 -7.55 -41.77 6.87
CA ALA A 340 -6.85 -42.97 6.39
C ALA A 340 -5.48 -42.67 5.75
N GLY A 341 -5.11 -41.38 5.63
CA GLY A 341 -3.85 -40.92 5.04
C GLY A 341 -3.88 -40.72 3.53
N HIS A 342 -5.02 -40.88 2.87
CA HIS A 342 -5.17 -40.60 1.43
C HIS A 342 -5.04 -39.10 1.18
N SER A 343 -4.11 -38.74 0.31
CA SER A 343 -3.88 -37.34 -0.07
C SER A 343 -4.61 -37.02 -1.37
N VAL A 344 -5.37 -35.91 -1.38
CA VAL A 344 -6.06 -35.40 -2.56
C VAL A 344 -5.60 -33.97 -2.81
N THR A 345 -5.24 -33.65 -4.04
CA THR A 345 -4.95 -32.28 -4.46
C THR A 345 -6.08 -31.76 -5.34
N LEU A 346 -6.63 -30.61 -4.97
CA LEU A 346 -7.76 -29.98 -5.65
C LEU A 346 -7.37 -28.55 -6.07
N SER A 347 -8.02 -28.03 -7.09
CA SER A 347 -7.94 -26.64 -7.51
C SER A 347 -9.34 -26.05 -7.57
N ALA A 348 -9.52 -24.83 -7.05
CA ALA A 348 -10.76 -24.07 -7.16
C ALA A 348 -10.55 -22.80 -7.97
N SER A 349 -11.27 -22.60 -9.07
CA SER A 349 -11.41 -21.30 -9.70
C SER A 349 -12.45 -20.47 -8.93
N VAL A 350 -12.11 -19.28 -8.47
CA VAL A 350 -12.93 -18.43 -7.62
C VAL A 350 -13.06 -17.06 -8.26
N ASN A 351 -14.30 -16.69 -8.57
CA ASN A 351 -14.71 -15.33 -8.88
C ASN A 351 -15.35 -14.73 -7.62
N ALA A 352 -14.60 -13.87 -6.93
CA ALA A 352 -14.98 -13.29 -5.66
C ALA A 352 -15.64 -11.91 -5.82
N GLY A 353 -16.87 -11.78 -5.30
CA GLY A 353 -17.56 -10.51 -5.07
C GLY A 353 -17.29 -9.95 -3.67
N GLN A 354 -18.08 -8.95 -3.24
CA GLN A 354 -17.86 -8.27 -1.95
C GLN A 354 -18.14 -9.13 -0.71
N SER A 355 -19.13 -10.04 -0.79
CA SER A 355 -19.60 -10.88 0.34
C SER A 355 -19.86 -12.32 -0.07
N SER A 356 -19.67 -12.64 -1.34
CA SER A 356 -19.93 -13.95 -1.92
C SER A 356 -18.91 -14.28 -2.99
N PHE A 357 -18.78 -15.56 -3.30
CA PHE A 357 -17.95 -16.03 -4.39
C PHE A 357 -18.67 -17.12 -5.17
N THR A 358 -18.25 -17.30 -6.42
CA THR A 358 -18.68 -18.39 -7.31
C THR A 358 -17.46 -19.06 -7.91
N GLY A 359 -17.57 -20.33 -8.26
CA GLY A 359 -16.40 -21.09 -8.66
C GLY A 359 -16.65 -22.54 -8.99
N GLN A 360 -15.59 -23.21 -9.42
CA GLN A 360 -15.56 -24.64 -9.68
C GLN A 360 -14.33 -25.26 -9.03
N VAL A 361 -14.50 -26.46 -8.48
CA VAL A 361 -13.47 -27.28 -7.83
C VAL A 361 -13.24 -28.52 -8.67
N VAL A 362 -11.99 -28.76 -9.04
CA VAL A 362 -11.54 -29.89 -9.86
C VAL A 362 -10.26 -30.51 -9.26
N PRO A 363 -9.91 -31.77 -9.59
CA PRO A 363 -8.61 -32.34 -9.28
C PRO A 363 -7.47 -31.49 -9.83
N TYR A 364 -6.42 -31.31 -9.04
CA TYR A 364 -5.26 -30.55 -9.45
C TYR A 364 -4.38 -31.37 -10.41
N VAL A 365 -4.23 -30.91 -11.65
CA VAL A 365 -3.28 -31.48 -12.61
C VAL A 365 -2.06 -30.56 -12.69
N GLN A 366 -0.87 -31.10 -12.42
CA GLN A 366 0.37 -30.34 -12.42
C GLN A 366 0.61 -29.74 -13.83
N GLY A 367 0.49 -28.40 -13.97
CA GLY A 367 0.70 -27.69 -15.23
C GLY A 367 -0.56 -27.11 -15.91
N GLN A 368 -1.77 -27.28 -15.35
CA GLN A 368 -2.96 -26.61 -15.89
C GLN A 368 -3.05 -25.14 -15.47
N SER A 369 -2.92 -24.23 -16.44
CA SER A 369 -3.42 -22.85 -16.34
C SER A 369 -4.92 -22.85 -16.66
N PHE A 370 -5.75 -22.34 -15.75
CA PHE A 370 -7.17 -22.11 -16.03
C PHE A 370 -7.28 -20.95 -17.02
N SER A 371 -7.55 -21.24 -18.30
CA SER A 371 -8.07 -20.25 -19.24
C SER A 371 -9.51 -19.95 -18.82
N GLY A 372 -9.73 -18.74 -18.30
CA GLY A 372 -11.08 -18.26 -18.00
C GLY A 372 -11.82 -17.94 -19.30
N ASP A 373 -12.34 -18.96 -19.96
CA ASP A 373 -13.35 -18.83 -21.01
C ASP A 373 -14.45 -19.87 -20.78
N SER A 374 -15.51 -19.42 -20.10
CA SER A 374 -16.91 -19.83 -20.33
C SER A 374 -17.84 -18.91 -19.57
#